data_AF-A0AAC9TWV6-F1
#
_entry.id   AF-A0AAC9TWV6-F1
#
_cell.length_a   1.000
_cell.length_b   1.000
_cell.length_c   1.000
_cell.angle_alpha   90.00
_cell.angle_beta   90.00
_cell.angle_gamma   90.00
#
_symmetry.space_group_name_H-M   'P 1'
#
loop_
_entity.id
_entity.type
_entity.pdbx_description
1 polymer ?
#
loop_
_entity_poly.entity_id
_entity_poly.type
_entity_poly.pdbx_seq_one_letter_code
_entity_poly.pdbx_strand_id
1 'polypeptide(L)' 'MLKCIFIKKYLININCISSIYFDENKKSIRIFTLESGLPTTIECDSEDEYNKYYNVLSSLFDIIEI' A
#
# COMPACT_ATOMS: atom_id res chain seq x y z
N MET A 1 -2.00 -10.19 17.87
CA MET A 1 -0.60 -9.97 17.47
C MET A 1 -0.60 -8.91 16.38
N LEU A 2 0.13 -7.81 16.57
CA LEU A 2 0.21 -6.74 15.57
C LEU A 2 0.92 -7.30 14.33
N LYS A 3 0.33 -7.14 13.15
CA LYS A 3 0.96 -7.51 11.87
C LYS A 3 1.23 -6.22 11.10
N CYS A 4 2.47 -6.00 10.74
CA CYS A 4 2.87 -4.80 10.00
C CYS A 4 3.66 -5.16 8.75
N ILE A 5 3.57 -4.29 7.75
CA ILE A 5 4.43 -4.33 6.56
C ILE A 5 5.33 -3.09 6.62
N PHE A 6 6.60 -3.29 6.30
CA PHE A 6 7.54 -2.20 6.13
C PHE A 6 7.73 -1.89 4.64
N ILE A 7 7.39 -0.68 4.21
CA ILE A 7 7.48 -0.22 2.83
C ILE A 7 8.28 1.08 2.78
N LYS A 8 9.44 1.07 2.11
CA LYS A 8 10.46 2.14 2.14
C LYS A 8 10.83 2.54 3.58
N LYS A 9 10.17 3.56 4.13
CA LYS A 9 10.35 4.08 5.50
C LYS A 9 9.09 4.00 6.37
N TYR A 10 8.00 3.47 5.81
CA TYR A 10 6.70 3.42 6.46
C TYR A 10 6.48 2.06 7.10
N LEU A 11 6.13 2.07 8.39
CA LEU A 11 5.63 0.89 9.09
C LEU A 11 4.11 0.95 9.11
N ILE A 12 3.45 0.07 8.36
CA ILE A 12 2.00 0.08 8.16
C ILE A 12 1.38 -1.10 8.89
N ASN A 13 0.46 -0.84 9.81
CA ASN A 13 -0.32 -1.89 10.48
C ASN A 13 -1.41 -2.42 9.54
N ILE A 14 -1.31 -3.68 9.13
CA ILE A 14 -2.22 -4.27 8.14
C ILE A 14 -3.65 -4.41 8.67
N ASN A 15 -3.80 -4.54 9.99
CA ASN A 15 -5.12 -4.70 10.62
C ASN A 15 -5.93 -3.40 10.57
N CYS A 16 -5.28 -2.26 10.29
CA CYS A 16 -5.93 -0.96 10.22
C CYS A 16 -6.12 -0.50 8.77
N ILE A 17 -5.68 -1.24 7.76
CA ILE A 17 -5.84 -0.83 6.36
C ILE A 17 -7.33 -0.93 5.97
N SER A 18 -7.89 0.16 5.47
CA SER A 18 -9.27 0.22 4.97
C SER A 18 -9.33 0.03 3.46
N SER A 19 -8.43 0.68 2.73
CA SER A 19 -8.31 0.56 1.28
C SER A 19 -6.90 0.88 0.81
N ILE A 20 -6.57 0.32 -0.36
CA ILE A 20 -5.31 0.58 -1.06
C ILE A 20 -5.67 1.04 -2.47
N TYR A 21 -5.07 2.15 -2.90
CA TYR A 21 -5.21 2.66 -4.24
C TYR A 21 -3.85 2.61 -4.95
N PHE A 22 -3.83 1.92 -6.09
CA PHE A 22 -2.66 1.74 -6.93
C PHE A 22 -2.74 2.72 -8.12
N ASP A 23 -1.75 3.60 -8.27
CA ASP A 23 -1.66 4.56 -9.38
C ASP A 23 -0.43 4.21 -10.23
N GLU A 24 -0.63 3.40 -11.26
CA GLU A 24 0.43 2.96 -12.19
C GLU A 24 1.06 4.13 -12.94
N ASN A 25 0.25 5.12 -13.36
CA ASN A 25 0.72 6.29 -14.11
C ASN A 25 1.72 7.12 -13.30
N LYS A 26 1.49 7.24 -11.98
CA LYS A 26 2.35 8.00 -11.07
C LYS A 26 3.34 7.13 -10.29
N LYS A 27 3.34 5.81 -10.51
CA LYS A 27 4.14 4.85 -9.74
C LYS A 27 3.97 5.05 -8.22
N SER A 28 2.72 5.30 -7.79
CA SER A 28 2.43 5.62 -6.41
C SER A 28 1.35 4.71 -5.83
N ILE A 29 1.48 4.40 -4.54
CA ILE A 29 0.53 3.57 -3.80
C ILE A 29 0.01 4.39 -2.63
N ARG A 30 -1.31 4.52 -2.50
CA ARG A 30 -1.96 5.23 -1.40
C ARG A 30 -2.64 4.23 -0.50
N ILE A 31 -2.29 4.23 0.77
CA ILE A 31 -2.86 3.34 1.78
C ILE A 31 -3.68 4.17 2.74
N PHE A 32 -4.97 3.85 2.82
CA PHE A 32 -5.91 4.44 3.76
C PHE A 32 -6.03 3.50 4.96
N THR A 33 -6.07 4.10 6.15
CA THR A 33 -6.30 3.34 7.38
C THR A 33 -7.59 3.80 8.05
N LEU A 34 -8.22 2.90 8.80
CA LEU A 34 -9.48 3.16 9.53
C LEU A 34 -9.35 4.29 10.56
N GLU A 35 -8.14 4.52 11.07
CA GLU A 35 -7.86 5.48 12.14
C GLU A 35 -7.34 6.83 11.63
N SER A 36 -6.89 6.92 10.37
CA SER A 36 -6.29 8.13 9.81
C SER A 36 -7.20 8.79 8.78
N GLY A 37 -7.40 10.10 8.93
CA GLY A 37 -8.09 10.92 7.91
C GLY A 37 -7.26 11.19 6.65
N LEU A 38 -5.95 10.90 6.67
CA LEU A 38 -5.04 11.11 5.54
C LEU A 38 -4.39 9.80 5.08
N PRO A 39 -4.30 9.55 3.76
CA PRO A 39 -3.61 8.38 3.25
C PRO A 39 -2.10 8.50 3.40
N THR A 40 -1.45 7.37 3.67
CA THR A 40 0.00 7.24 3.50
C THR A 40 0.29 7.05 2.02
N THR A 41 1.02 7.99 1.40
CA THR A 41 1.43 7.90 0.00
C THR A 41 2.86 7.37 -0.09
N ILE A 42 3.02 6.27 -0.80
CA ILE A 42 4.30 5.65 -1.14
C ILE A 42 4.61 6.02 -2.59
N GLU A 43 5.61 6.86 -2.78
CA GLU A 43 6.15 7.19 -4.11
C GLU A 43 7.29 6.21 -4.44
N CYS A 44 7.17 5.54 -5.59
CA CYS A 44 8.16 4.59 -6.07
C CYS A 44 9.07 5.27 -7.09
N ASP A 45 10.39 5.03 -6.97
CA ASP A 45 11.39 5.69 -7.81
C ASP A 45 11.54 5.00 -9.17
N SER A 46 11.12 3.73 -9.26
CA SER A 46 11.15 2.92 -10.47
C SER A 46 9.88 2.08 -10.62
N GLU A 47 9.67 1.57 -11.82
CA GLU A 47 8.58 0.64 -12.12
C GLU A 47 8.78 -0.71 -11.43
N ASP A 48 10.01 -1.18 -11.32
CA ASP A 48 10.35 -2.39 -10.56
C ASP A 48 10.01 -2.25 -9.07
N GLU A 49 10.27 -1.07 -8.48
CA GLU A 49 9.91 -0.81 -7.09
C GLU A 49 8.39 -0.80 -6.91
N TYR A 50 7.67 -0.14 -7.83
CA TYR A 50 6.22 -0.15 -7.83
C TYR A 50 5.65 -1.57 -7.93
N ASN A 51 6.10 -2.35 -8.92
CA ASN A 51 5.65 -3.72 -9.16
C ASN A 51 5.95 -4.63 -7.95
N LYS A 52 7.08 -4.44 -7.29
CA LYS A 52 7.42 -5.15 -6.05
C LYS A 52 6.37 -4.92 -4.97
N TYR A 53 6.01 -3.66 -4.69
CA TYR A 53 5.03 -3.36 -3.64
C TYR A 53 3.60 -3.69 -4.06
N TYR A 54 3.26 -3.49 -5.33
CA TYR A 54 2.00 -3.93 -5.92
C TYR A 54 1.80 -5.43 -5.67
N ASN A 55 2.76 -6.27 -6.06
CA ASN A 55 2.64 -7.72 -5.89
C ASN A 55 2.53 -8.14 -4.43
N VAL A 56 3.30 -7.53 -3.52
CA VAL A 56 3.21 -7.81 -2.08
C VAL A 56 1.85 -7.46 -1.52
N LEU A 57 1.33 -6.26 -1.80
CA LEU A 57 0.03 -5.82 -1.29
C LEU A 57 -1.12 -6.60 -1.93
N SER A 58 -1.04 -6.87 -3.24
CA SER A 58 -2.03 -7.69 -3.97
C SER A 58 -2.08 -9.14 -3.50
N SER A 59 -0.97 -9.70 -3.02
CA SER A 59 -0.94 -11.06 -2.46
C SER A 59 -1.45 -11.11 -1.03
N LEU A 60 -1.41 -9.99 -0.30
CA LEU A 60 -1.84 -9.90 1.09
C LEU A 60 -3.33 -9.57 1.23
N PHE A 61 -3.90 -8.89 0.24
CA PHE A 61 -5.30 -8.50 0.20
C PHE A 61 -5.92 -9.04 -1.08
N ASP A 62 -7.05 -9.74 -0.97
CA ASP A 62 -7.82 -10.14 -2.14
C ASP A 62 -8.29 -8.87 -2.88
N ILE A 63 -7.58 -8.52 -3.96
CA ILE A 63 -7.93 -7.35 -4.77
C ILE A 63 -9.22 -7.63 -5.52
N ILE A 64 -10.19 -6.75 -5.33
CA ILE A 64 -11.41 -6.70 -6.11
C ILE A 64 -11.30 -5.46 -7.00
N GLU A 65 -11.17 -5.67 -8.31
CA GLU A 65 -11.27 -4.59 -9.30
C GLU A 65 -12.75 -4.22 -9.47
N ILE A 66 -13.10 -2.94 -9.29
CA ILE A 66 -14.46 -2.39 -9.42
C ILE A 66 -14.46 -1.31 -10.50
#